data_AF-A0A094GSN2-F1
#
_entry.id   AF-A0A094GSN2-F1
#
_cell.length_a   1.000
_cell.length_b   1.000
_cell.length_c   1.000
_cell.angle_alpha   90.00
_cell.angle_beta   90.00
_cell.angle_gamma   90.00
#
_symmetry.space_group_name_H-M   'P 1'
#
loop_
_entity.id
_entity.type
_entity.pdbx_description
1 polymer ?
#
loop_
_entity_poly.entity_id
_entity_poly.type
_entity_poly.pdbx_seq_one_letter_code
_entity_poly.pdbx_strand_id
1 'polypeptide(L)'
;MKQKDQQAGARNSDVLSESNEKVCNALEKIANTRSTTLQAVSPFVFPIVGVQTVEHVKAMPDALRIKLSKEDIDEIQGAIPFDPLFPMNFLFNFKGTQDYSLGLTATHNQQYQMSAWIDAPPKQAPFEPHTK
;
A
#
# COMPACT_ATOMS: atom_id res chain seq x y z
N MET A 1 18.54 -37.25 -2.10
CA MET A 1 17.25 -37.85 -2.49
C MET A 1 16.21 -37.31 -1.52
N LYS A 2 15.27 -36.41 -1.84
CA LYS A 2 14.44 -36.24 -3.05
C LYS A 2 14.28 -34.74 -3.40
N GLN A 3 14.14 -34.51 -4.70
CA GLN A 3 13.91 -33.23 -5.38
C GLN A 3 12.59 -32.56 -4.96
N LYS A 4 12.54 -31.23 -5.08
CA LYS A 4 11.40 -30.52 -5.67
C LYS A 4 11.91 -29.42 -6.58
N ASP A 5 12.07 -29.81 -7.83
CA ASP A 5 11.74 -29.09 -9.05
C ASP A 5 12.02 -27.59 -9.13
N GLN A 6 13.13 -27.31 -9.81
CA GLN A 6 13.36 -26.10 -10.59
C GLN A 6 12.18 -25.87 -11.54
N GLN A 7 11.35 -24.86 -11.25
CA GLN A 7 10.56 -24.21 -12.30
C GLN A 7 11.45 -23.17 -12.99
N ALA A 8 12.09 -23.64 -14.06
CA ALA A 8 12.79 -22.83 -15.04
C ALA A 8 11.78 -21.89 -15.73
N GLY A 9 11.80 -20.61 -15.36
CA GLY A 9 10.91 -19.58 -15.91
C GLY A 9 10.73 -18.34 -15.05
N ALA A 10 11.28 -18.31 -13.82
CA ALA A 10 11.27 -17.10 -13.02
C ALA A 10 12.25 -16.08 -13.61
N ARG A 11 11.74 -14.90 -14.02
CA ARG A 11 12.59 -13.72 -14.26
C ARG A 11 13.41 -13.52 -13.00
N ASN A 12 14.74 -13.48 -13.12
CA ASN A 12 15.62 -13.10 -12.02
C ASN A 12 15.18 -11.70 -11.56
N SER A 13 14.37 -11.62 -10.51
CA SER A 13 13.96 -10.35 -9.94
C SER A 13 15.20 -9.77 -9.29
N ASP A 14 15.62 -8.63 -9.81
CA ASP A 14 16.72 -7.83 -9.31
C ASP A 14 16.67 -7.74 -7.78
N VAL A 15 17.80 -8.11 -7.16
CA VAL A 15 18.24 -7.89 -5.77
C VAL A 15 17.12 -7.50 -4.79
N LEU A 16 16.71 -8.44 -3.94
CA LEU A 16 15.93 -8.15 -2.74
C LEU A 16 16.73 -7.17 -1.86
N SER A 17 16.41 -5.88 -1.97
CA SER A 17 16.92 -4.84 -1.09
C SER A 17 16.35 -5.07 0.31
N GLU A 18 17.12 -4.79 1.36
CA GLU A 18 16.68 -4.84 2.77
C GLU A 18 15.35 -4.08 2.99
N SER A 19 15.13 -3.02 2.22
CA SER A 19 13.87 -2.27 2.19
C SER A 19 12.68 -3.14 1.76
N ASN A 20 12.84 -3.94 0.69
CA ASN A 20 11.77 -4.81 0.19
C ASN A 20 11.43 -5.91 1.23
N GLU A 21 12.42 -6.43 1.95
CA GLU A 21 12.19 -7.40 3.02
C GLU A 21 11.35 -6.82 4.15
N LYS A 22 11.61 -5.57 4.57
CA LYS A 22 10.83 -4.89 5.61
C LYS A 22 9.37 -4.71 5.21
N VAL A 23 9.11 -4.34 3.95
CA VAL A 23 7.73 -4.19 3.42
C VAL A 23 7.04 -5.54 3.33
N CYS A 24 7.71 -6.57 2.82
CA CYS A 24 7.15 -7.92 2.78
C CYS A 24 6.76 -8.42 4.17
N ASN A 25 7.63 -8.23 5.18
CA ASN A 25 7.34 -8.62 6.56
C ASN A 25 6.12 -7.89 7.14
N ALA A 26 5.99 -6.58 6.89
CA ALA A 26 4.82 -5.81 7.33
C ALA A 26 3.53 -6.30 6.64
N LEU A 27 3.59 -6.55 5.33
CA LEU A 27 2.45 -7.07 4.57
C LEU A 27 2.05 -8.48 5.03
N GLU A 28 3.01 -9.38 5.29
CA GLU A 28 2.75 -10.73 5.79
C GLU A 28 2.08 -10.72 7.17
N LYS A 29 2.52 -9.83 8.07
CA LYS A 29 1.91 -9.67 9.39
C LYS A 29 0.43 -9.30 9.29
N ILE A 30 0.10 -8.36 8.40
CA ILE A 30 -1.29 -7.93 8.17
C ILE A 30 -2.09 -9.02 7.46
N ALA A 31 -1.50 -9.69 6.46
CA ALA A 31 -2.11 -10.81 5.74
C ALA A 31 -2.49 -11.96 6.70
N ASN A 32 -1.61 -12.30 7.64
CA ASN A 32 -1.87 -13.31 8.66
C ASN A 32 -2.99 -12.90 9.62
N THR A 33 -3.01 -11.63 10.03
CA THR A 33 -4.03 -11.09 10.93
C THR A 33 -5.42 -11.12 10.28
N ARG A 34 -5.50 -10.88 8.97
CA ARG A 34 -6.76 -10.88 8.21
C ARG A 34 -7.08 -12.23 7.55
N SER A 35 -6.18 -13.21 7.60
CA SER A 35 -6.27 -14.53 6.96
C SER A 35 -6.45 -14.46 5.43
N THR A 36 -5.61 -13.67 4.76
CA THR A 36 -5.79 -13.32 3.34
C THR A 36 -4.53 -13.49 2.52
N THR A 37 -4.67 -13.56 1.19
CA THR A 37 -3.54 -13.58 0.26
C THR A 37 -2.81 -12.23 0.25
N LEU A 38 -1.48 -12.23 0.11
CA LEU A 38 -0.64 -11.02 0.05
C LEU A 38 -1.13 -9.99 -0.98
N GLN A 39 -1.63 -10.47 -2.13
CA GLN A 39 -2.18 -9.66 -3.22
C GLN A 39 -3.39 -8.81 -2.80
N ALA A 40 -4.09 -9.22 -1.74
CA ALA A 40 -5.30 -8.57 -1.28
C ALA A 40 -5.04 -7.51 -0.20
N VAL A 41 -3.79 -7.39 0.27
CA VAL A 41 -3.37 -6.46 1.33
C VAL A 41 -2.80 -5.15 0.75
N SER A 42 -2.63 -5.05 -0.58
CA SER A 42 -2.16 -3.82 -1.21
C SER A 42 -3.24 -2.73 -1.19
N PRO A 43 -3.03 -1.61 -0.47
CA PRO A 43 -4.03 -0.55 -0.39
C PRO A 43 -4.12 0.21 -1.73
N PHE A 44 -5.29 0.76 -2.04
CA PHE A 44 -5.55 1.60 -3.21
C PHE A 44 -5.41 0.93 -4.60
N VAL A 45 -5.37 -0.41 -4.66
CA VAL A 45 -5.23 -1.16 -5.92
C VAL A 45 -6.42 -2.09 -6.11
N PHE A 46 -6.89 -2.20 -7.35
CA PHE A 46 -7.82 -3.26 -7.75
C PHE A 46 -7.02 -4.47 -8.24
N PRO A 47 -7.21 -5.66 -7.65
CA PRO A 47 -6.51 -6.85 -8.12
C PRO A 47 -6.95 -7.18 -9.55
N ILE A 48 -5.98 -7.45 -10.41
CA ILE A 48 -6.24 -7.94 -11.77
C ILE A 48 -6.03 -9.45 -11.74
N VAL A 49 -7.06 -10.21 -12.11
CA VAL A 49 -6.98 -11.66 -12.17
C VAL A 49 -6.80 -12.12 -13.61
N GLY A 50 -5.76 -12.93 -13.83
CA GLY A 50 -5.57 -13.64 -15.09
C GLY A 50 -6.59 -14.77 -15.24
N VAL A 51 -7.27 -14.81 -16.38
CA VAL A 51 -8.31 -15.82 -16.71
C VAL A 51 -7.75 -17.22 -17.06
N GLN A 52 -6.47 -17.47 -16.80
CA GLN A 52 -5.82 -18.72 -17.21
C GLN A 52 -6.29 -19.93 -16.38
N THR A 53 -6.67 -19.74 -15.11
CA THR A 53 -7.15 -20.79 -14.22
C THR A 53 -8.42 -20.35 -13.49
N VAL A 54 -9.33 -21.31 -13.26
CA VAL A 54 -10.60 -21.06 -12.56
C VAL A 54 -10.38 -20.72 -11.08
N GLU A 55 -9.28 -21.20 -10.50
CA GLU A 55 -8.93 -20.97 -9.10
C GLU A 55 -8.67 -19.49 -8.79
N HIS A 56 -7.97 -18.76 -9.67
CA HIS A 56 -7.74 -17.32 -9.46
C HIS A 56 -9.05 -16.52 -9.52
N VAL A 57 -9.98 -16.91 -10.40
CA VAL A 57 -11.29 -16.25 -10.51
C VAL A 57 -12.12 -16.49 -9.24
N LYS A 58 -12.03 -17.70 -8.66
CA LYS A 58 -12.74 -18.05 -7.41
C LYS A 58 -12.15 -17.37 -6.18
N ALA A 59 -10.86 -17.06 -6.16
CA ALA A 59 -10.21 -16.35 -5.05
C ALA A 59 -10.44 -14.82 -5.06
N MET A 60 -10.90 -14.27 -6.18
CA MET A 60 -11.15 -12.83 -6.37
C MET A 60 -12.18 -12.22 -5.40
N PRO A 61 -13.35 -12.85 -5.14
CA PRO A 61 -14.36 -12.27 -4.24
C PRO A 61 -13.83 -12.13 -2.81
N ASP A 62 -13.04 -13.10 -2.34
CA ASP A 62 -12.47 -13.07 -0.99
C ASP A 62 -11.42 -11.96 -0.86
N ALA A 63 -10.63 -11.71 -1.91
CA ALA A 63 -9.71 -10.57 -1.95
C ALA A 63 -10.44 -9.22 -1.94
N LEU A 64 -11.56 -9.10 -2.65
CA LEU A 64 -12.34 -7.85 -2.75
C LEU A 64 -13.14 -7.52 -1.49
N ARG A 65 -13.37 -8.49 -0.60
CA ARG A 65 -14.14 -8.31 0.65
C ARG A 65 -13.33 -7.71 1.80
N ILE A 66 -12.01 -7.63 1.66
CA ILE A 66 -11.12 -7.22 2.75
C ILE A 66 -11.14 -5.72 2.91
N LYS A 67 -11.50 -5.27 4.11
CA LYS A 67 -11.40 -3.87 4.52
C LYS A 67 -10.18 -3.69 5.41
N LEU A 68 -9.20 -2.94 4.93
CA LEU A 68 -8.06 -2.50 5.73
C LEU A 68 -8.49 -1.32 6.60
N SER A 69 -8.10 -1.35 7.87
CA SER A 69 -8.26 -0.21 8.77
C SER A 69 -7.22 0.88 8.46
N LYS A 70 -7.42 2.08 8.98
CA LYS A 70 -6.46 3.17 8.76
C LYS A 70 -5.12 2.84 9.43
N GLU A 71 -5.17 2.20 10.59
CA GLU A 71 -4.02 1.73 11.35
C GLU A 71 -3.21 0.70 10.55
N ASP A 72 -3.89 -0.24 9.88
CA ASP A 72 -3.22 -1.22 9.00
C ASP A 72 -2.50 -0.52 7.83
N ILE A 73 -3.11 0.53 7.27
CA ILE A 73 -2.51 1.30 6.16
C ILE A 73 -1.30 2.10 6.64
N ASP A 74 -1.39 2.71 7.81
CA ASP A 74 -0.30 3.49 8.41
C ASP A 74 0.89 2.57 8.79
N GLU A 75 0.63 1.33 9.24
CA GLU A 75 1.69 0.33 9.47
C GLU A 75 2.41 -0.06 8.18
N ILE A 76 1.69 -0.23 7.07
CA ILE A 76 2.29 -0.52 5.75
C ILE A 76 3.13 0.66 5.27
N GLN A 77 2.60 1.89 5.36
CA GLN A 77 3.29 3.09 4.89
C GLN A 77 4.51 3.44 5.76
N GLY A 78 4.47 3.12 7.06
CA GLY A 78 5.57 3.34 7.99
C GLY A 78 6.69 2.30 7.94
N ALA A 79 6.55 1.20 7.17
CA ALA A 79 7.55 0.13 7.10
C ALA A 79 8.90 0.60 6.53
N ILE A 80 8.89 1.63 5.67
CA ILE A 80 10.09 2.28 5.13
C ILE A 80 9.87 3.80 5.20
N PRO A 81 10.90 4.61 5.52
CA PRO A 81 10.84 6.06 5.31
C PRO A 81 10.60 6.39 3.84
N PHE A 82 9.42 6.94 3.52
CA PHE A 82 9.06 7.38 2.18
C PHE A 82 9.40 8.86 1.97
N ASP A 83 10.31 9.16 1.04
CA ASP A 83 10.59 10.53 0.59
C ASP A 83 9.91 10.78 -0.77
N PRO A 84 8.87 11.62 -0.84
CA PRO A 84 8.17 11.93 -2.09
C PRO A 84 8.98 12.84 -3.04
N LEU A 85 10.22 13.21 -2.66
CA LEU A 85 11.13 14.09 -3.40
C LEU A 85 10.55 15.48 -3.65
N PHE A 86 11.29 16.32 -4.38
CA PHE A 86 10.82 17.66 -4.78
C PHE A 86 9.72 17.55 -5.86
N PRO A 87 8.62 18.32 -5.78
CA PRO A 87 8.33 19.41 -4.84
C PRO A 87 7.57 18.96 -3.58
N MET A 88 7.11 17.73 -3.50
CA MET A 88 6.20 17.29 -2.45
C MET A 88 6.83 17.31 -1.05
N ASN A 89 8.10 16.96 -0.93
CA ASN A 89 8.84 17.06 0.32
C ASN A 89 8.91 18.52 0.82
N PHE A 90 9.12 19.48 -0.09
CA PHE A 90 9.10 20.91 0.25
C PHE A 90 7.70 21.42 0.62
N LEU A 91 6.63 20.92 -0.01
CA LEU A 91 5.27 21.40 0.27
C LEU A 91 4.71 20.84 1.59
N PHE A 92 5.00 19.58 1.91
CA PHE A 92 4.35 18.87 3.01
C PHE A 92 5.27 18.54 4.18
N ASN A 93 6.58 18.47 3.98
CA ASN A 93 7.53 18.08 5.03
C ASN A 93 8.75 19.01 5.16
N PHE A 94 8.60 20.29 4.77
CA PHE A 94 9.67 21.29 4.91
C PHE A 94 10.18 21.47 6.36
N LYS A 95 9.27 21.37 7.35
CA LYS A 95 9.59 21.47 8.78
C LYS A 95 10.01 20.14 9.43
N GLY A 96 9.99 19.02 8.69
CA GLY A 96 10.33 17.70 9.23
C GLY A 96 9.34 17.16 10.28
N THR A 97 8.15 17.74 10.40
CA THR A 97 7.19 17.44 11.47
C THR A 97 6.09 16.47 11.04
N GLN A 98 5.92 16.22 9.73
CA GLN A 98 4.76 15.51 9.20
C GLN A 98 5.18 14.48 8.16
N ASP A 99 4.74 13.23 8.36
CA ASP A 99 4.95 12.15 7.39
C ASP A 99 4.08 12.35 6.15
N TYR A 100 4.61 11.94 5.00
CA TYR A 100 3.90 12.07 3.74
C TYR A 100 2.88 10.93 3.57
N SER A 101 1.61 11.30 3.41
CA SER A 101 0.53 10.35 3.10
C SER A 101 -0.32 10.83 1.93
N LEU A 102 -0.98 9.91 1.23
CA LEU A 102 -1.82 10.22 0.06
C LEU A 102 -3.10 11.02 0.40
N GLY A 103 -3.46 11.06 1.68
CA GLY A 103 -4.60 11.82 2.23
C GLY A 103 -4.31 13.29 2.50
N LEU A 104 -3.06 13.75 2.31
CA LEU A 104 -2.70 15.14 2.48
C LEU A 104 -3.39 16.03 1.45
N THR A 105 -4.00 17.11 1.95
CA THR A 105 -4.73 18.11 1.16
C THR A 105 -4.01 19.46 1.19
N ALA A 106 -4.50 20.45 0.44
CA ALA A 106 -3.93 21.80 0.45
C ALA A 106 -3.87 22.43 1.86
N THR A 107 -4.75 22.04 2.78
CA THR A 107 -4.71 22.41 4.20
C THR A 107 -3.40 22.03 4.88
N HIS A 108 -2.79 20.91 4.48
CA HIS A 108 -1.58 20.35 5.09
C HIS A 108 -0.29 20.87 4.43
N ASN A 109 -0.41 21.72 3.41
CA ASN A 109 0.75 22.33 2.78
C ASN A 109 1.33 23.41 3.70
N GLN A 110 2.56 23.19 4.16
CA GLN A 110 3.19 24.02 5.18
C GLN A 110 3.44 25.46 4.70
N GLN A 111 3.67 25.66 3.40
CA GLN A 111 3.85 26.99 2.82
C GLN A 111 2.53 27.77 2.79
N TYR A 112 1.42 27.09 2.46
CA TYR A 112 0.10 27.72 2.50
C TYR A 112 -0.31 28.06 3.93
N GLN A 113 -0.09 27.16 4.89
CA GLN A 113 -0.39 27.42 6.31
C GLN A 113 0.33 28.68 6.85
N MET A 114 1.50 29.03 6.30
CA MET A 114 2.24 30.24 6.71
C MET A 114 1.62 31.54 6.19
N SER A 115 0.88 31.48 5.08
CA SER A 115 0.35 32.67 4.39
C SER A 115 -1.17 32.82 4.52
N ALA A 116 -1.91 31.72 4.61
CA ALA A 116 -3.36 31.72 4.65
C ALA A 116 -3.93 30.50 5.38
N TRP A 117 -5.10 30.68 5.98
CA TRP A 117 -5.90 29.58 6.52
C TRP A 117 -6.74 28.96 5.40
N ILE A 118 -6.25 27.85 4.83
CA ILE A 118 -6.95 27.13 3.75
C ILE A 118 -7.70 25.94 4.34
N ASP A 119 -9.03 25.94 4.17
CA ASP A 119 -9.86 24.77 4.44
C ASP A 119 -10.16 24.05 3.13
N ALA A 120 -9.40 22.98 2.85
CA ALA A 120 -9.62 22.12 1.70
C ALA A 120 -10.43 20.88 2.11
N PRO A 121 -11.44 20.49 1.31
CA PRO A 121 -12.21 19.29 1.60
C PRO A 121 -11.32 18.05 1.63
N PRO A 122 -11.67 17.03 2.44
CA PRO A 122 -10.91 15.79 2.48
C PRO A 122 -10.90 15.12 1.12
N LYS A 123 -9.80 14.46 0.78
CA LYS A 123 -9.69 13.67 -0.45
C LYS A 123 -10.69 12.52 -0.40
N GLN A 124 -11.29 12.20 -1.55
CA GLN A 124 -12.23 11.09 -1.65
C GLN A 124 -11.59 9.80 -1.14
N ALA A 125 -12.31 9.11 -0.25
CA ALA A 125 -11.86 7.85 0.30
C ALA A 125 -11.77 6.77 -0.80
N PRO A 126 -10.93 5.75 -0.61
CA PRO A 126 -10.90 4.60 -1.50
C PRO A 126 -12.27 3.93 -1.59
N PHE A 127 -12.50 3.27 -2.73
CA PHE A 127 -13.72 2.50 -2.91
C PHE A 127 -13.80 1.39 -1.87
N GLU A 128 -14.89 1.37 -1.10
CA GLU A 128 -15.06 0.36 -0.06
C GLU A 128 -15.43 -1.01 -0.66
N PRO A 129 -14.90 -2.12 -0.11
CA PRO A 129 -15.35 -3.47 -0.38
C PRO A 129 -16.87 -3.63 -0.31
N HIS A 130 -17.47 -4.23 -1.34
CA HIS A 130 -18.86 -4.64 -1.28
C HIS A 130 -19.02 -5.88 -0.38
N THR A 131 -19.66 -5.69 0.77
CA THR A 131 -20.08 -6.78 1.67
C THR A 131 -21.44 -7.32 1.22
N LYS A 132 -21.42 -8.36 0.38
CA LYS A 132 -22.57 -9.24 0.12
C LYS A 132 -22.13 -10.69 0.14
#